data_AF-A0A8J5BM43-F1
#
_entry.id   AF-A0A8J5BM43-F1
#
_cell.length_a   1.000
_cell.length_b   1.000
_cell.length_c   1.000
_cell.angle_alpha   90.00
_cell.angle_beta   90.00
_cell.angle_gamma   90.00
#
_symmetry.space_group_name_H-M   'P 1'
#
loop_
_entity.id
_entity.type
_entity.pdbx_description
1 polymer ?
#
loop_
_entity_poly.entity_id
_entity_poly.type
_entity_poly.pdbx_seq_one_letter_code
_entity_poly.pdbx_strand_id
1 'polypeptide(L)'
;MSSLPPMLSPTLPPWTDCVQVEFPKMLSPTLPAVFDFGSKKTNTKTGLSHEMKDKSFPVTLKVSKKVLSRLDARTDEDTPESKPNGRREEARANRIPPARDLDKSTTPTKAKSKGVSPTRDDETKQQFKLVRTKMRTWLDLARTKKHLSDAKFQAEEYALASAAAMDSLLCYIIGFNYEERADRLMGRLPHEKSWTTLVNFVNRVNFLHEASKQTHLVACCHLLRALIHVRIGLVLGAQIKAHARDSESEGDPEALALSLLRTQEGYTADFRRANRSLPLSALSQSFPKSYARRSKTATPVVHDGGYRPWSDEYALPLHVYSSLQEAAALGWNMTDEWIRGEGLKYEWACRALA
;
A
#
# COMPACT_ATOMS: atom_id res chain seq x y z
N MET A 1 -26.88 60.23 -0.92
CA MET A 1 -26.22 59.33 -1.87
C MET A 1 -24.72 59.37 -1.59
N SER A 2 -24.23 58.44 -0.78
CA SER A 2 -22.83 58.38 -0.34
C SER A 2 -22.05 57.54 -1.35
N SER A 3 -21.23 58.18 -2.18
CA SER A 3 -20.40 57.49 -3.17
C SER A 3 -19.23 56.79 -2.48
N LEU A 4 -19.07 55.49 -2.75
CA LEU A 4 -17.97 54.67 -2.25
C LEU A 4 -16.62 55.18 -2.80
N PRO A 5 -15.55 55.15 -1.97
CA PRO A 5 -14.22 55.57 -2.41
C PRO A 5 -13.63 54.59 -3.45
N PRO A 6 -12.77 55.08 -4.36
CA PRO A 6 -12.16 54.26 -5.40
C PRO A 6 -11.23 53.20 -4.80
N MET A 7 -11.32 51.98 -5.33
CA MET A 7 -10.45 50.87 -4.96
C MET A 7 -9.01 51.17 -5.37
N LEU A 8 -8.11 51.20 -4.40
CA LEU A 8 -6.67 51.31 -4.62
C LEU A 8 -6.14 49.98 -5.17
N SER A 9 -5.59 50.00 -6.37
CA SER A 9 -4.81 48.89 -6.92
C SER A 9 -3.48 48.76 -6.16
N PRO A 10 -2.99 47.54 -5.93
CA PRO A 10 -1.74 47.31 -5.21
C PRO A 10 -0.56 47.85 -6.02
N THR A 11 0.06 48.92 -5.53
CA THR A 11 1.33 49.43 -6.04
C THR A 11 2.43 48.42 -5.73
N LEU A 12 3.02 47.81 -6.76
CA LEU A 12 4.13 46.90 -6.59
C LEU A 12 5.38 47.67 -6.14
N PRO A 13 6.18 47.09 -5.22
CA PRO A 13 7.37 47.74 -4.68
C PRO A 13 8.49 47.88 -5.74
N PRO A 14 9.30 48.96 -5.69
CA PRO A 14 10.19 49.41 -6.77
C PRO A 14 11.36 48.50 -7.15
N TRP A 15 11.49 47.32 -6.53
CA TRP A 15 12.54 46.34 -6.87
C TRP A 15 12.15 45.43 -8.04
N THR A 16 10.91 45.48 -8.51
CA THR A 16 10.47 44.71 -9.69
C THR A 16 10.92 45.31 -11.02
N ASP A 17 11.38 46.57 -11.05
CA ASP A 17 11.76 47.25 -12.30
C ASP A 17 13.21 46.96 -12.73
N CYS A 18 14.02 46.34 -11.87
CA CYS A 18 15.45 46.13 -12.11
C CYS A 18 15.81 44.77 -12.72
N VAL A 19 14.84 43.95 -13.11
CA VAL A 19 15.12 42.64 -13.73
C VAL A 19 14.50 42.58 -15.13
N GLN A 20 15.23 43.12 -16.12
CA GLN A 20 15.04 42.73 -17.51
C GLN A 20 15.49 41.27 -17.66
N VAL A 21 14.58 40.33 -17.38
CA VAL A 21 14.75 38.94 -17.81
C VAL A 21 14.49 38.92 -19.32
N GLU A 22 15.56 38.96 -20.11
CA GLU A 22 15.48 38.57 -21.53
C GLU A 22 15.09 37.09 -21.58
N PHE A 23 13.81 36.84 -21.79
CA PHE A 23 13.34 35.49 -22.06
C PHE A 23 13.95 35.04 -23.40
N PRO A 24 14.75 33.95 -23.43
CA PRO A 24 15.29 33.43 -24.67
C PRO A 24 14.14 33.10 -25.61
N LYS A 25 14.20 33.67 -26.81
CA LYS A 25 13.24 33.50 -27.90
C LYS A 25 13.05 32.01 -28.13
N MET A 26 11.91 31.48 -27.69
CA MET A 26 11.57 30.07 -27.86
C MET A 26 11.63 29.74 -29.35
N LEU A 27 12.62 28.92 -29.73
CA LEU A 27 12.70 28.35 -31.06
C LEU A 27 11.47 27.47 -31.27
N SER A 28 10.69 27.80 -32.29
CA SER A 28 9.58 27.01 -32.78
C SER A 28 10.01 25.55 -33.02
N PRO A 29 9.16 24.56 -32.73
CA PRO A 29 9.47 23.17 -33.03
C PRO A 29 9.38 22.96 -34.54
N THR A 30 10.52 23.03 -35.22
CA THR A 30 10.66 22.56 -36.60
C THR A 30 10.74 21.04 -36.56
N LEU A 31 9.60 20.37 -36.76
CA LEU A 31 9.53 18.93 -37.01
C LEU A 31 10.15 18.63 -38.38
N PRO A 32 11.25 17.86 -38.49
CA PRO A 32 11.65 17.29 -39.78
C PRO A 32 10.67 16.18 -40.18
N ALA A 33 10.29 16.21 -41.45
CA ALA A 33 9.36 15.30 -42.06
C ALA A 33 10.04 13.94 -42.41
N VAL A 34 9.26 12.86 -42.27
CA VAL A 34 9.37 11.56 -42.95
C VAL A 34 10.58 10.68 -42.60
N PHE A 35 10.35 9.66 -41.76
CA PHE A 35 11.11 8.41 -41.82
C PHE A 35 10.31 7.37 -42.59
N ASP A 36 10.81 7.05 -43.79
CA ASP A 36 10.38 5.93 -44.62
C ASP A 36 10.91 4.62 -44.01
N PHE A 37 10.02 3.81 -43.44
CA PHE A 37 10.38 2.45 -43.00
C PHE A 37 10.02 1.44 -44.10
N GLY A 38 11.04 1.10 -44.89
CA GLY A 38 11.00 0.00 -45.85
C GLY A 38 10.67 -1.33 -45.17
N SER A 39 9.52 -1.89 -45.53
CA SER A 39 9.08 -3.21 -45.11
C SER A 39 9.95 -4.32 -45.74
N LYS A 40 10.66 -5.09 -44.90
CA LYS A 40 11.17 -6.41 -45.29
C LYS A 40 10.39 -7.49 -44.56
N LYS A 41 9.54 -8.17 -45.32
CA LYS A 41 8.89 -9.43 -44.96
C LYS A 41 9.95 -10.48 -44.66
N THR A 42 9.97 -11.01 -43.45
CA THR A 42 10.44 -12.38 -43.20
C THR A 42 9.38 -13.10 -42.39
N ASN A 43 9.11 -14.31 -42.85
CA ASN A 43 7.93 -15.12 -42.55
C ASN A 43 8.44 -16.29 -41.70
N THR A 44 8.20 -16.28 -40.40
CA THR A 44 8.50 -17.43 -39.53
C THR A 44 7.28 -17.71 -38.65
N LYS A 45 6.59 -18.78 -39.02
CA LYS A 45 5.48 -19.39 -38.29
C LYS A 45 6.02 -20.24 -37.14
N THR A 46 5.79 -19.80 -35.92
CA THR A 46 5.65 -20.61 -34.69
C THR A 46 4.82 -19.72 -33.75
N GLY A 47 3.55 -19.99 -33.42
CA GLY A 47 3.02 -21.22 -32.89
C GLY A 47 2.92 -21.07 -31.36
N LEU A 48 1.74 -20.63 -30.87
CA LEU A 48 1.31 -20.54 -29.46
C LEU A 48 1.85 -19.36 -28.62
N SER A 49 1.14 -18.23 -28.68
CA SER A 49 1.11 -17.25 -27.59
C SER A 49 -0.34 -16.97 -27.20
N HIS A 50 -0.68 -17.33 -25.96
CA HIS A 50 -1.94 -16.97 -25.32
C HIS A 50 -1.86 -15.46 -25.00
N GLU A 51 -2.64 -14.68 -25.74
CA GLU A 51 -2.70 -13.21 -25.66
C GLU A 51 -3.38 -12.80 -24.34
N MET A 52 -2.59 -12.62 -23.26
CA MET A 52 -3.06 -11.91 -22.08
C MET A 52 -2.97 -10.42 -22.36
N LYS A 53 -4.13 -9.79 -22.55
CA LYS A 53 -4.26 -8.35 -22.72
C LYS A 53 -3.81 -7.62 -21.45
N ASP A 54 -2.59 -7.12 -21.48
CA ASP A 54 -2.06 -6.13 -20.55
C ASP A 54 -2.93 -4.88 -20.57
N LYS A 55 -3.74 -4.74 -19.52
CA LYS A 55 -4.46 -3.51 -19.20
C LYS A 55 -3.68 -2.77 -18.10
N SER A 56 -2.48 -2.30 -18.42
CA SER A 56 -1.83 -1.26 -17.63
C SER A 56 -2.54 0.07 -17.91
N PHE A 57 -3.70 0.27 -17.28
CA PHE A 57 -4.37 1.56 -17.33
C PHE A 57 -3.58 2.59 -16.53
N PRO A 58 -3.35 3.80 -17.04
CA PRO A 58 -3.02 4.93 -16.18
C PRO A 58 -4.25 5.19 -15.30
N VAL A 59 -4.18 4.81 -14.02
CA VAL A 59 -5.17 5.24 -13.02
C VAL A 59 -4.88 6.70 -12.69
N THR A 60 -5.15 7.59 -13.64
CA THR A 60 -5.57 8.94 -13.26
C THR A 60 -6.95 8.76 -12.67
N LEU A 61 -7.09 8.86 -11.34
CA LEU A 61 -8.39 8.96 -10.69
C LEU A 61 -9.01 10.30 -11.10
N LYS A 62 -9.52 10.38 -12.34
CA LYS A 62 -10.41 11.44 -12.76
C LYS A 62 -11.70 11.23 -11.99
N VAL A 63 -11.79 11.81 -10.80
CA VAL A 63 -13.06 11.96 -10.09
C VAL A 63 -13.96 12.77 -11.02
N SER A 64 -15.01 12.15 -11.54
CA SER A 64 -15.92 12.79 -12.48
C SER A 64 -16.62 13.95 -11.77
N LYS A 65 -16.44 15.19 -12.26
CA LYS A 65 -17.16 16.40 -11.77
C LYS A 65 -18.68 16.21 -11.75
N LYS A 66 -19.21 15.25 -12.52
CA LYS A 66 -20.65 14.91 -12.59
C LYS A 66 -21.21 14.28 -11.31
N VAL A 67 -20.35 13.74 -10.44
CA VAL A 67 -20.76 13.23 -9.11
C VAL A 67 -20.89 14.37 -8.10
N LEU A 68 -20.05 15.40 -8.20
CA LEU A 68 -20.13 16.60 -7.36
C LEU A 68 -21.36 17.46 -7.68
N SER A 69 -21.77 17.58 -8.95
CA SER A 69 -22.89 18.44 -9.33
C SER A 69 -24.30 17.92 -9.00
N ARG A 70 -24.43 16.73 -8.41
CA ARG A 70 -25.74 16.15 -8.00
C ARG A 70 -26.06 16.36 -6.52
N LEU A 71 -25.14 16.92 -5.74
CA LEU A 71 -25.32 17.13 -4.30
C LEU A 71 -25.84 18.54 -3.92
N ASP A 72 -25.71 19.54 -4.80
CA ASP A 72 -26.19 20.91 -4.51
C ASP A 72 -27.73 21.08 -4.64
N ALA A 73 -28.49 20.02 -4.89
CA ALA A 73 -29.93 20.09 -5.19
C ALA A 73 -30.86 19.53 -4.10
N ARG A 74 -30.37 19.30 -2.88
CA ARG A 74 -31.20 18.81 -1.76
C ARG A 74 -30.88 19.50 -0.44
N THR A 75 -31.39 20.71 -0.31
CA THR A 75 -31.61 21.36 0.99
C THR A 75 -32.93 22.11 0.88
N ASP A 76 -34.02 21.44 1.25
CA ASP A 76 -35.20 22.05 1.85
C ASP A 76 -36.09 20.94 2.44
N GLU A 77 -36.74 21.31 3.55
CA GLU A 77 -37.79 20.62 4.32
C GLU A 77 -37.41 19.73 5.53
N ASP A 78 -37.42 20.40 6.68
CA ASP A 78 -38.48 20.37 7.71
C ASP A 78 -38.61 19.26 8.80
N THR A 79 -38.54 19.79 10.03
CA THR A 79 -39.27 19.50 11.30
C THR A 79 -38.96 18.25 12.17
N PRO A 80 -39.04 18.36 13.53
CA PRO A 80 -38.53 17.37 14.49
C PRO A 80 -39.63 16.58 15.24
N GLU A 81 -39.17 15.75 16.19
CA GLU A 81 -39.86 15.19 17.39
C GLU A 81 -40.30 13.71 17.43
N SER A 82 -39.70 13.04 18.43
CA SER A 82 -40.33 12.22 19.48
C SER A 82 -40.05 10.70 19.50
N LYS A 83 -39.40 10.31 20.61
CA LYS A 83 -39.29 8.98 21.22
C LYS A 83 -40.68 8.56 21.80
N PRO A 84 -41.02 7.27 22.10
CA PRO A 84 -40.30 6.48 23.12
C PRO A 84 -40.32 4.94 23.09
N ASN A 85 -39.38 4.38 23.87
CA ASN A 85 -39.37 3.15 24.67
C ASN A 85 -40.28 1.96 24.30
N GLY A 86 -39.65 0.81 24.05
CA GLY A 86 -40.24 -0.52 24.16
C GLY A 86 -39.28 -1.50 24.86
N ARG A 87 -39.44 -1.64 26.17
CA ARG A 87 -38.79 -2.62 27.05
C ARG A 87 -39.52 -3.95 26.89
N ARG A 88 -38.81 -5.05 26.58
CA ARG A 88 -39.37 -6.41 26.73
C ARG A 88 -38.32 -7.38 27.24
N GLU A 89 -38.46 -7.69 28.53
CA GLU A 89 -37.95 -8.90 29.17
C GLU A 89 -38.76 -10.12 28.74
N GLU A 90 -38.09 -11.28 28.79
CA GLU A 90 -38.58 -12.67 29.02
C GLU A 90 -37.80 -13.64 28.12
N ALA A 91 -37.48 -14.89 28.45
CA ALA A 91 -37.28 -15.67 29.66
C ALA A 91 -37.06 -17.11 29.15
N ARG A 92 -36.18 -17.88 29.81
CA ARG A 92 -36.16 -19.36 29.89
C ARG A 92 -36.01 -20.19 28.59
N ALA A 93 -35.03 -21.09 28.56
CA ALA A 93 -35.22 -22.47 29.02
C ALA A 93 -33.97 -23.34 28.78
N ASN A 94 -33.47 -23.93 29.87
CA ASN A 94 -32.54 -25.06 29.87
C ASN A 94 -33.19 -26.29 29.24
N ARG A 95 -32.50 -26.95 28.29
CA ARG A 95 -32.81 -28.33 27.89
C ARG A 95 -31.56 -29.20 28.00
N ILE A 96 -31.67 -30.16 28.92
CA ILE A 96 -30.79 -31.32 29.10
C ILE A 96 -31.08 -32.32 27.97
N PRO A 97 -30.07 -32.90 27.30
CA PRO A 97 -30.26 -34.07 26.45
C PRO A 97 -30.15 -35.38 27.27
N PRO A 98 -30.99 -36.39 26.98
CA PRO A 98 -30.94 -37.68 27.66
C PRO A 98 -29.81 -38.57 27.11
N ALA A 99 -29.22 -39.34 28.01
CA ALA A 99 -28.30 -40.42 27.74
C ALA A 99 -29.01 -41.56 26.98
N ARG A 100 -28.32 -42.15 25.99
CA ARG A 100 -28.63 -43.46 25.41
C ARG A 100 -27.34 -44.23 25.10
N ASP A 101 -27.14 -45.26 25.92
CA ASP A 101 -26.74 -46.64 25.65
C ASP A 101 -25.98 -47.03 24.36
N LEU A 102 -24.81 -47.61 24.63
CA LEU A 102 -24.31 -48.95 24.29
C LEU A 102 -24.56 -49.60 22.91
N ASP A 103 -23.47 -50.23 22.47
CA ASP A 103 -23.31 -51.39 21.59
C ASP A 103 -23.56 -51.24 20.08
N LYS A 104 -22.45 -51.25 19.33
CA LYS A 104 -22.03 -52.46 18.60
C LYS A 104 -20.67 -52.30 17.93
N SER A 105 -19.78 -53.20 18.31
CA SER A 105 -18.56 -53.57 17.61
C SER A 105 -18.90 -54.04 16.19
N THR A 106 -18.44 -53.32 15.18
CA THR A 106 -18.36 -53.79 13.80
C THR A 106 -17.02 -53.38 13.21
N THR A 107 -16.28 -54.39 12.80
CA THR A 107 -14.97 -54.36 12.15
C THR A 107 -14.93 -53.47 10.89
N PRO A 108 -13.83 -52.75 10.61
CA PRO A 108 -13.75 -51.83 9.49
C PRO A 108 -13.41 -52.56 8.19
N THR A 109 -14.42 -52.84 7.37
CA THR A 109 -14.22 -53.15 5.96
C THR A 109 -13.80 -51.88 5.22
N LYS A 110 -12.56 -51.86 4.72
CA LYS A 110 -11.98 -50.81 3.86
C LYS A 110 -12.79 -50.68 2.56
N ALA A 111 -13.88 -49.92 2.61
CA ALA A 111 -14.56 -49.44 1.42
C ALA A 111 -13.67 -48.37 0.76
N LYS A 112 -13.20 -48.65 -0.46
CA LYS A 112 -12.55 -47.67 -1.34
C LYS A 112 -13.54 -46.54 -1.61
N SER A 113 -13.47 -45.46 -0.82
CA SER A 113 -14.23 -44.24 -1.07
C SER A 113 -13.78 -43.67 -2.41
N LYS A 114 -14.69 -43.69 -3.41
CA LYS A 114 -14.51 -42.94 -4.65
C LYS A 114 -14.30 -41.47 -4.27
N GLY A 115 -13.11 -40.95 -4.54
CA GLY A 115 -12.74 -39.58 -4.22
C GLY A 115 -13.65 -38.62 -4.94
N VAL A 116 -14.53 -37.96 -4.20
CA VAL A 116 -15.26 -36.79 -4.68
C VAL A 116 -14.22 -35.67 -4.79
N SER A 117 -13.95 -35.23 -6.01
CA SER A 117 -13.07 -34.08 -6.24
C SER A 117 -13.61 -32.89 -5.44
N PRO A 118 -12.76 -32.15 -4.72
CA PRO A 118 -13.19 -31.01 -3.93
C PRO A 118 -13.93 -30.01 -4.81
N THR A 119 -15.01 -29.45 -4.29
CA THR A 119 -15.73 -28.39 -5.01
C THR A 119 -14.85 -27.13 -5.04
N ARG A 120 -15.05 -26.26 -6.04
CA ARG A 120 -14.35 -24.96 -6.15
C ARG A 120 -14.45 -24.12 -4.86
N ASP A 121 -15.55 -24.27 -4.13
CA ASP A 121 -15.79 -23.60 -2.86
C ASP A 121 -14.88 -24.15 -1.75
N ASP A 122 -14.60 -25.45 -1.75
CA ASP A 122 -13.70 -26.08 -0.78
C ASP A 122 -12.26 -25.64 -1.01
N GLU A 123 -11.82 -25.54 -2.27
CA GLU A 123 -10.50 -25.02 -2.63
C GLU A 123 -10.32 -23.57 -2.16
N THR A 124 -11.33 -22.72 -2.40
CA THR A 124 -11.30 -21.31 -1.99
C THR A 124 -11.23 -21.18 -0.45
N LYS A 125 -11.99 -21.99 0.29
CA LYS A 125 -11.94 -22.04 1.76
C LYS A 125 -10.58 -22.51 2.28
N GLN A 126 -9.97 -23.51 1.64
CA GLN A 126 -8.63 -23.98 2.00
C GLN A 126 -7.57 -22.90 1.75
N GLN A 127 -7.62 -22.23 0.60
CA GLN A 127 -6.73 -21.11 0.28
C GLN A 127 -6.89 -19.96 1.27
N PHE A 128 -8.13 -19.57 1.61
CA PHE A 128 -8.40 -18.55 2.61
C PHE A 128 -7.81 -18.91 3.97
N LYS A 129 -8.00 -20.16 4.43
CA LYS A 129 -7.43 -20.64 5.69
C LYS A 129 -5.91 -20.56 5.69
N LEU A 130 -5.27 -20.97 4.59
CA LEU A 130 -3.81 -20.89 4.44
C LEU A 130 -3.31 -19.44 4.50
N VAL A 131 -3.95 -18.54 3.76
CA VAL A 131 -3.59 -17.12 3.72
C VAL A 131 -3.77 -16.47 5.10
N ARG A 132 -4.85 -16.76 5.81
CA ARG A 132 -5.08 -16.25 7.18
C ARG A 132 -4.07 -16.79 8.18
N THR A 133 -3.66 -18.06 8.07
CA THR A 133 -2.59 -18.60 8.91
C THR A 133 -1.28 -17.86 8.67
N LYS A 134 -0.87 -17.69 7.41
CA LYS A 134 0.33 -16.92 7.05
C LYS A 134 0.27 -15.48 7.55
N MET A 135 -0.87 -14.82 7.36
CA MET A 135 -1.13 -13.47 7.87
C MET A 135 -0.85 -13.38 9.38
N ARG A 136 -1.41 -14.29 10.18
CA ARG A 136 -1.19 -14.29 11.64
C ARG A 136 0.28 -14.49 11.99
N THR A 137 0.94 -15.45 11.36
CA THR A 137 2.38 -15.70 11.59
C THR A 137 3.22 -14.46 11.34
N TRP A 138 2.97 -13.72 10.24
CA TRP A 138 3.67 -12.47 9.95
C TRP A 138 3.37 -11.36 10.95
N LEU A 139 2.12 -11.24 11.40
CA LEU A 139 1.73 -10.24 12.40
C LEU A 139 2.28 -10.54 13.79
N ASP A 140 2.36 -11.81 14.18
CA ASP A 140 3.01 -12.24 15.42
C ASP A 140 4.50 -11.88 15.40
N LEU A 141 5.16 -12.20 14.29
CA LEU A 141 6.58 -11.89 14.09
C LEU A 141 6.84 -10.38 14.10
N ALA A 142 5.97 -9.60 13.44
CA ALA A 142 6.03 -8.14 13.45
C ALA A 142 5.94 -7.59 14.89
N ARG A 143 5.00 -8.11 15.70
CA ARG A 143 4.86 -7.73 17.12
C ARG A 143 6.10 -8.09 17.93
N THR A 144 6.63 -9.30 17.79
CA THR A 144 7.85 -9.72 18.47
C THR A 144 9.03 -8.80 18.15
N LYS A 145 9.21 -8.46 16.87
CA LYS A 145 10.28 -7.53 16.44
C LYS A 145 10.05 -6.09 16.89
N LYS A 146 8.79 -5.63 16.97
CA LYS A 146 8.45 -4.33 17.55
C LYS A 146 8.84 -4.27 19.02
N HIS A 147 8.48 -5.28 19.81
CA HIS A 147 8.86 -5.35 21.22
C HIS A 147 10.37 -5.45 21.41
N LEU A 148 11.07 -6.20 20.55
CA LEU A 148 12.53 -6.23 20.53
C LEU A 148 13.11 -4.84 20.26
N SER A 149 12.56 -4.10 19.29
CA SER A 149 12.96 -2.71 19.02
C SER A 149 12.78 -1.83 20.25
N ASP A 150 11.64 -1.91 20.93
CA ASP A 150 11.37 -1.11 22.11
C ASP A 150 12.31 -1.45 23.27
N ALA A 151 12.58 -2.75 23.49
CA ALA A 151 13.55 -3.20 24.49
C ALA A 151 14.98 -2.72 24.18
N LYS A 152 15.39 -2.79 22.91
CA LYS A 152 16.72 -2.30 22.47
C LYS A 152 16.84 -0.79 22.56
N PHE A 153 15.76 -0.06 22.32
CA PHE A 153 15.72 1.39 22.51
C PHE A 153 15.89 1.76 23.99
N GLN A 154 15.23 1.04 24.90
CA GLN A 154 15.39 1.24 26.36
C GLN A 154 16.81 0.93 26.85
N ALA A 155 17.49 -0.02 26.21
CA ALA A 155 18.89 -0.34 26.46
C ALA A 155 19.89 0.64 25.78
N GLU A 156 19.40 1.71 25.16
CA GLU A 156 20.20 2.69 24.39
C GLU A 156 20.97 2.07 23.21
N GLU A 157 20.61 0.86 22.78
CA GLU A 157 21.15 0.18 21.61
C GLU A 157 20.44 0.65 20.33
N TYR A 158 20.53 1.95 20.04
CA TYR A 158 19.72 2.61 18.99
C TYR A 158 19.85 1.96 17.60
N ALA A 159 21.04 1.47 17.23
CA ALA A 159 21.24 0.82 15.94
C ALA A 159 20.48 -0.51 15.83
N LEU A 160 20.49 -1.33 16.89
CA LEU A 160 19.74 -2.58 16.92
C LEU A 160 18.23 -2.35 17.07
N ALA A 161 17.83 -1.31 17.81
CA ALA A 161 16.43 -0.88 17.86
C ALA A 161 15.91 -0.48 16.47
N SER A 162 16.69 0.35 15.77
CA SER A 162 16.46 0.82 14.40
C SER A 162 16.33 -0.35 13.41
N ALA A 163 17.25 -1.32 13.45
CA ALA A 163 17.17 -2.56 12.66
C ALA A 163 15.90 -3.38 12.96
N ALA A 164 15.58 -3.58 14.24
CA ALA A 164 14.40 -4.34 14.65
C ALA A 164 13.08 -3.65 14.30
N ALA A 165 13.03 -2.32 14.35
CA ALA A 165 11.87 -1.54 13.95
C ALA A 165 11.60 -1.67 12.44
N MET A 166 12.65 -1.62 11.62
CA MET A 166 12.52 -1.85 10.18
C MET A 166 12.07 -3.29 9.88
N ASP A 167 12.64 -4.31 10.52
CA ASP A 167 12.22 -5.70 10.35
C ASP A 167 10.74 -5.90 10.72
N SER A 168 10.31 -5.29 11.83
CA SER A 168 8.91 -5.25 12.24
C SER A 168 8.01 -4.58 11.18
N LEU A 169 8.42 -3.43 10.64
CA LEU A 169 7.68 -2.70 9.61
C LEU A 169 7.50 -3.55 8.35
N LEU A 170 8.57 -4.20 7.89
CA LEU A 170 8.52 -5.10 6.74
C LEU A 170 7.57 -6.29 7.01
N CYS A 171 7.65 -6.90 8.20
CA CYS A 171 6.73 -7.97 8.59
C CYS A 171 5.26 -7.52 8.59
N TYR A 172 4.96 -6.31 9.07
CA TYR A 172 3.60 -5.75 9.02
C TYR A 172 3.12 -5.51 7.59
N ILE A 173 3.97 -4.96 6.71
CA ILE A 173 3.65 -4.76 5.29
C ILE A 173 3.24 -6.10 4.64
N ILE A 174 4.00 -7.16 4.91
CA ILE A 174 3.73 -8.51 4.41
C ILE A 174 2.43 -9.06 5.00
N GLY A 175 2.25 -8.94 6.32
CA GLY A 175 1.05 -9.37 7.03
C GLY A 175 -0.22 -8.71 6.49
N PHE A 176 -0.21 -7.39 6.29
CA PHE A 176 -1.35 -6.64 5.74
C PHE A 176 -1.59 -6.94 4.26
N ASN A 177 -0.55 -7.28 3.49
CA ASN A 177 -0.76 -7.80 2.14
C ASN A 177 -1.54 -9.14 2.14
N TYR A 178 -1.20 -10.05 3.06
CA TYR A 178 -1.96 -11.30 3.21
C TYR A 178 -3.38 -11.07 3.72
N GLU A 179 -3.61 -10.07 4.59
CA GLU A 179 -4.95 -9.66 5.00
C GLU A 179 -5.82 -9.27 3.80
N GLU A 180 -5.33 -8.37 2.94
CA GLU A 180 -6.07 -7.96 1.74
C GLU A 180 -6.30 -9.10 0.76
N ARG A 181 -5.32 -10.02 0.61
CA ARG A 181 -5.49 -11.23 -0.22
C ARG A 181 -6.60 -12.12 0.34
N ALA A 182 -6.68 -12.29 1.66
CA ALA A 182 -7.73 -13.06 2.30
C ALA A 182 -9.11 -12.44 2.06
N ASP A 183 -9.22 -11.11 2.13
CA ASP A 183 -10.49 -10.42 1.89
C ASP A 183 -10.94 -10.57 0.43
N ARG A 184 -10.01 -10.46 -0.54
CA ARG A 184 -10.32 -10.70 -1.96
C ARG A 184 -10.80 -12.12 -2.24
N LEU A 185 -10.19 -13.13 -1.61
CA LEU A 185 -10.63 -14.53 -1.75
C LEU A 185 -12.07 -14.74 -1.26
N MET A 186 -12.51 -13.94 -0.28
CA MET A 186 -13.88 -13.96 0.24
C MET A 186 -14.83 -12.98 -0.48
N GLY A 187 -14.38 -12.33 -1.54
CA GLY A 187 -15.15 -11.29 -2.23
C GLY A 187 -15.43 -10.05 -1.37
N ARG A 188 -14.69 -9.86 -0.27
CA ARG A 188 -14.83 -8.71 0.62
C ARG A 188 -13.97 -7.57 0.12
N LEU A 189 -14.46 -6.36 0.31
CA LEU A 189 -13.71 -5.16 0.00
C LEU A 189 -12.64 -4.91 1.08
N PRO A 190 -11.37 -4.67 0.70
CA PRO A 190 -10.33 -4.35 1.67
C PRO A 190 -10.63 -3.08 2.47
N HIS A 191 -10.10 -3.01 3.69
CA HIS A 191 -10.18 -1.84 4.55
C HIS A 191 -8.80 -1.20 4.76
N GLU A 192 -8.75 0.12 4.75
CA GLU A 192 -7.55 0.94 4.91
C GLU A 192 -7.03 1.04 6.35
N LYS A 193 -7.83 0.68 7.37
CA LYS A 193 -7.49 0.85 8.79
C LYS A 193 -6.12 0.27 9.15
N SER A 194 -5.85 -0.98 8.77
CA SER A 194 -4.57 -1.64 9.02
C SER A 194 -3.42 -0.82 8.44
N TRP A 195 -3.49 -0.43 7.18
CA TRP A 195 -2.47 0.38 6.52
C TRP A 195 -2.27 1.76 7.16
N THR A 196 -3.34 2.42 7.60
CA THR A 196 -3.27 3.70 8.29
C THR A 196 -2.47 3.62 9.58
N THR A 197 -2.53 2.50 10.31
CA THR A 197 -1.69 2.30 11.50
C THR A 197 -0.19 2.27 11.19
N LEU A 198 0.21 1.81 9.99
CA LEU A 198 1.62 1.81 9.59
C LEU A 198 2.15 3.20 9.31
N VAL A 199 1.32 4.14 8.85
CA VAL A 199 1.76 5.52 8.62
C VAL A 199 2.38 6.10 9.90
N ASN A 200 1.72 5.89 11.04
CA ASN A 200 2.23 6.33 12.35
C ASN A 200 3.43 5.49 12.80
N PHE A 201 3.42 4.19 12.54
CA PHE A 201 4.54 3.33 12.90
C PHE A 201 5.82 3.71 12.15
N VAL A 202 5.73 4.07 10.86
CA VAL A 202 6.90 4.54 10.09
C VAL A 202 7.49 5.82 10.70
N ASN A 203 6.68 6.71 11.28
CA ASN A 203 7.22 7.88 11.98
C ASN A 203 8.06 7.48 13.22
N ARG A 204 7.64 6.41 13.93
CA ARG A 204 8.45 5.84 15.01
C ARG A 204 9.74 5.21 14.48
N VAL A 205 9.69 4.51 13.35
CA VAL A 205 10.89 3.94 12.70
C VAL A 205 11.86 5.05 12.27
N ASN A 206 11.35 6.15 11.69
CA ASN A 206 12.14 7.35 11.36
C ASN A 206 12.88 7.91 12.57
N PHE A 207 12.17 8.11 13.69
CA PHE A 207 12.77 8.58 14.92
C PHE A 207 13.94 7.69 15.40
N LEU A 208 13.80 6.36 15.28
CA LEU A 208 14.87 5.42 15.62
C LEU A 208 16.05 5.50 14.64
N HIS A 209 15.78 5.66 13.34
CA HIS A 209 16.83 5.88 12.34
C HIS A 209 17.60 7.19 12.61
N GLU A 210 16.90 8.27 12.94
CA GLU A 210 17.49 9.56 13.34
C GLU A 210 18.37 9.41 14.59
N ALA A 211 17.88 8.72 15.63
CA ALA A 211 18.68 8.42 16.82
C ALA A 211 19.94 7.61 16.50
N SER A 212 19.87 6.70 15.52
CA SER A 212 21.02 5.95 15.01
C SER A 212 21.88 6.70 13.97
N LYS A 213 21.57 7.98 13.71
CA LYS A 213 22.25 8.85 12.71
C LYS A 213 22.21 8.33 11.27
N GLN A 214 21.18 7.56 10.91
CA GLN A 214 21.03 6.95 9.58
C GLN A 214 20.06 7.73 8.69
N THR A 215 20.51 8.89 8.20
CA THR A 215 19.68 9.82 7.40
C THR A 215 19.15 9.20 6.09
N HIS A 216 19.94 8.33 5.45
CA HIS A 216 19.50 7.65 4.23
C HIS A 216 18.40 6.61 4.48
N LEU A 217 18.38 5.97 5.66
CA LEU A 217 17.30 5.04 6.04
C LEU A 217 16.01 5.79 6.40
N VAL A 218 16.11 7.00 6.96
CA VAL A 218 14.95 7.91 7.11
C VAL A 218 14.32 8.21 5.75
N ALA A 219 15.15 8.52 4.74
CA ALA A 219 14.67 8.77 3.38
C ALA A 219 14.03 7.51 2.74
N CYS A 220 14.59 6.33 2.99
CA CYS A 220 14.00 5.05 2.58
C CYS A 220 12.62 4.83 3.24
N CYS A 221 12.49 5.14 4.52
CA CYS A 221 11.21 5.09 5.23
C CYS A 221 10.18 6.07 4.68
N HIS A 222 10.59 7.25 4.20
CA HIS A 222 9.69 8.12 3.44
C HIS A 222 9.20 7.47 2.14
N LEU A 223 10.03 6.73 1.40
CA LEU A 223 9.58 5.96 0.22
C LEU A 223 8.57 4.88 0.61
N LEU A 224 8.83 4.13 1.69
CA LEU A 224 7.91 3.12 2.21
C LEU A 224 6.57 3.76 2.61
N ARG A 225 6.58 4.87 3.36
CA ARG A 225 5.36 5.58 3.77
C ARG A 225 4.59 6.15 2.59
N ALA A 226 5.30 6.67 1.58
CA ALA A 226 4.67 7.13 0.34
C ALA A 226 3.90 5.99 -0.33
N LEU A 227 4.50 4.80 -0.46
CA LEU A 227 3.84 3.65 -1.09
C LEU A 227 2.74 3.01 -0.22
N ILE A 228 2.82 3.11 1.10
CA ILE A 228 1.71 2.79 2.00
C ILE A 228 0.53 3.74 1.74
N HIS A 229 0.77 5.04 1.62
CA HIS A 229 -0.26 6.01 1.24
C HIS A 229 -0.84 5.72 -0.15
N VAL A 230 -0.01 5.38 -1.15
CA VAL A 230 -0.51 4.93 -2.47
C VAL A 230 -1.45 3.73 -2.30
N ARG A 231 -1.10 2.75 -1.47
CA ARG A 231 -1.95 1.60 -1.19
C ARG A 231 -3.28 1.99 -0.54
N ILE A 232 -3.25 2.85 0.48
CA ILE A 232 -4.46 3.40 1.11
C ILE A 232 -5.35 4.08 0.06
N GLY A 233 -4.77 4.90 -0.83
CA GLY A 233 -5.51 5.59 -1.88
C GLY A 233 -6.19 4.62 -2.87
N LEU A 234 -5.56 3.49 -3.18
CA LEU A 234 -6.17 2.44 -4.02
C LEU A 234 -7.36 1.76 -3.31
N VAL A 235 -7.24 1.51 -2.00
CA VAL A 235 -8.33 0.92 -1.20
C VAL A 235 -9.52 1.88 -1.10
N LEU A 236 -9.28 3.14 -0.73
CA LEU A 236 -10.31 4.18 -0.68
C LEU A 236 -10.97 4.38 -2.05
N GLY A 237 -10.18 4.40 -3.13
CA GLY A 237 -10.71 4.50 -4.49
C GLY A 237 -11.59 3.31 -4.89
N ALA A 238 -11.34 2.11 -4.35
CA ALA A 238 -12.21 0.95 -4.56
C ALA A 238 -13.51 1.06 -3.74
N GLN A 239 -13.45 1.55 -2.50
CA GLN A 239 -14.62 1.84 -1.66
C GLN A 239 -15.55 2.87 -2.28
N ILE A 240 -15.02 4.02 -2.73
CA ILE A 240 -15.82 5.05 -3.41
C ILE A 240 -16.53 4.46 -4.65
N LYS A 241 -15.85 3.61 -5.42
CA LYS A 241 -16.45 2.94 -6.59
C LYS A 241 -17.53 1.93 -6.22
N ALA A 242 -17.39 1.25 -5.08
CA ALA A 242 -18.41 0.33 -4.57
C ALA A 242 -19.65 1.09 -4.09
N HIS A 243 -19.47 2.16 -3.29
CA HIS A 243 -20.56 3.06 -2.87
C HIS A 243 -21.30 3.68 -4.06
N ALA A 244 -20.60 4.03 -5.14
CA ALA A 244 -21.24 4.57 -6.34
C ALA A 244 -22.09 3.54 -7.11
N ARG A 245 -21.92 2.24 -6.85
CA ARG A 245 -22.69 1.16 -7.46
C ARG A 245 -23.86 0.72 -6.58
N ASP A 246 -23.64 0.66 -5.27
CA ASP A 246 -24.65 0.27 -4.28
C ASP A 246 -25.17 1.51 -3.55
N SER A 247 -26.36 1.98 -3.92
CA SER A 247 -27.02 3.14 -3.30
C SER A 247 -27.33 2.96 -1.82
N GLU A 248 -27.28 1.72 -1.31
CA GLU A 248 -27.54 1.37 0.09
C GLU A 248 -26.25 1.16 0.92
N SER A 249 -25.06 1.39 0.32
CA SER A 249 -23.80 1.18 1.02
C SER A 249 -23.62 2.19 2.17
N GLU A 250 -23.49 1.67 3.39
CA GLU A 250 -23.34 2.43 4.62
C GLU A 250 -21.99 3.16 4.67
N GLY A 251 -22.00 4.49 4.58
CA GLY A 251 -20.78 5.32 4.62
C GLY A 251 -20.93 6.62 3.86
N ASP A 252 -20.27 7.67 4.37
CA ASP A 252 -20.27 8.98 3.74
C ASP A 252 -19.25 9.03 2.58
N PRO A 253 -19.70 9.09 1.31
CA PRO A 253 -18.80 9.14 0.16
C PRO A 253 -17.94 10.42 0.14
N GLU A 254 -18.40 11.50 0.79
CA GLU A 254 -17.66 12.75 0.89
C GLU A 254 -16.45 12.59 1.83
N ALA A 255 -16.65 12.00 3.02
CA ALA A 255 -15.56 11.66 3.93
C ALA A 255 -14.50 10.75 3.29
N LEU A 256 -14.92 9.77 2.48
CA LEU A 256 -13.99 8.90 1.73
C LEU A 256 -13.20 9.68 0.68
N ALA A 257 -13.86 10.58 -0.06
CA ALA A 257 -13.20 11.42 -1.06
C ALA A 257 -12.18 12.39 -0.43
N LEU A 258 -12.53 13.01 0.70
CA LEU A 258 -11.62 13.87 1.47
C LEU A 258 -10.41 13.07 1.99
N SER A 259 -10.63 11.85 2.48
CA SER A 259 -9.56 10.96 2.94
C SER A 259 -8.62 10.56 1.79
N LEU A 260 -9.15 10.34 0.59
CA LEU A 260 -8.37 10.05 -0.61
C LEU A 260 -7.49 11.25 -0.99
N LEU A 261 -8.03 12.48 -0.98
CA LEU A 261 -7.25 13.69 -1.28
C LEU A 261 -6.10 13.89 -0.29
N ARG A 262 -6.36 13.78 1.02
CA ARG A 262 -5.32 13.85 2.07
C ARG A 262 -4.24 12.79 1.86
N THR A 263 -4.64 11.58 1.46
CA THR A 263 -3.71 10.50 1.17
C THR A 263 -2.82 10.81 -0.04
N GLN A 264 -3.37 11.47 -1.07
CA GLN A 264 -2.62 11.88 -2.25
C GLN A 264 -1.57 12.96 -1.96
N GLU A 265 -1.94 13.94 -1.15
CA GLU A 265 -1.02 14.95 -0.65
C GLU A 265 0.09 14.31 0.19
N GLY A 266 -0.27 13.35 1.04
CA GLY A 266 0.64 12.58 1.89
C GLY A 266 1.74 11.87 1.11
N TYR A 267 1.40 11.00 0.14
CA TYR A 267 2.45 10.31 -0.63
C TYR A 267 3.28 11.27 -1.48
N THR A 268 2.68 12.35 -1.99
CA THR A 268 3.39 13.33 -2.82
C THR A 268 4.45 14.06 -1.99
N ALA A 269 4.09 14.47 -0.77
CA ALA A 269 5.03 15.08 0.16
C ALA A 269 6.17 14.13 0.53
N ASP A 270 5.87 12.86 0.76
CA ASP A 270 6.88 11.86 1.12
C ASP A 270 7.84 11.51 -0.02
N PHE A 271 7.35 11.32 -1.25
CA PHE A 271 8.24 11.14 -2.40
C PHE A 271 9.18 12.34 -2.57
N ARG A 272 8.69 13.58 -2.39
CA ARG A 272 9.54 14.78 -2.45
C ARG A 272 10.57 14.83 -1.32
N ARG A 273 10.25 14.37 -0.11
CA ARG A 273 11.22 14.30 1.00
C ARG A 273 12.28 13.24 0.71
N ALA A 274 11.85 12.03 0.34
CA ALA A 274 12.73 10.94 0.00
C ALA A 274 13.71 11.30 -1.15
N ASN A 275 13.19 11.84 -2.26
CA ASN A 275 14.02 12.17 -3.43
C ASN A 275 15.06 13.27 -3.14
N ARG A 276 14.81 14.15 -2.16
CA ARG A 276 15.78 15.15 -1.71
C ARG A 276 16.90 14.54 -0.87
N SER A 277 16.56 13.61 0.02
CA SER A 277 17.50 13.02 0.98
C SER A 277 18.20 11.76 0.48
N LEU A 278 17.66 11.11 -0.54
CA LEU A 278 18.19 9.88 -1.15
C LEU A 278 18.07 9.93 -2.68
N PRO A 279 18.78 10.86 -3.35
CA PRO A 279 18.91 10.80 -4.80
C PRO A 279 19.65 9.51 -5.22
N LEU A 280 19.48 9.10 -6.48
CA LEU A 280 20.10 7.87 -7.00
C LEU A 280 21.64 7.87 -6.87
N SER A 281 22.27 9.03 -6.99
CA SER A 281 23.72 9.19 -6.77
C SER A 281 24.10 8.83 -5.33
N ALA A 282 23.42 9.41 -4.33
CA ALA A 282 23.66 9.12 -2.92
C ALA A 282 23.38 7.65 -2.58
N LEU A 283 22.35 7.05 -3.18
CA LEU A 283 22.07 5.62 -3.02
C LEU A 283 23.19 4.75 -3.61
N SER A 284 23.68 5.08 -4.81
CA SER A 284 24.77 4.32 -5.44
C SER A 284 26.09 4.42 -4.69
N GLN A 285 26.35 5.57 -4.04
CA GLN A 285 27.56 5.81 -3.27
C GLN A 285 27.51 5.15 -1.88
N SER A 286 26.39 5.32 -1.17
CA SER A 286 26.29 4.89 0.24
C SER A 286 25.80 3.45 0.39
N PHE A 287 25.07 2.92 -0.60
CA PHE A 287 24.54 1.56 -0.61
C PHE A 287 24.82 0.86 -1.95
N PRO A 288 26.10 0.68 -2.33
CA PRO A 288 26.46 0.15 -3.63
C PRO A 288 25.92 -1.27 -3.87
N LYS A 289 25.83 -2.11 -2.82
CA LYS A 289 25.31 -3.49 -2.97
C LYS A 289 23.81 -3.47 -3.23
N SER A 290 23.07 -2.67 -2.47
CA SER A 290 21.63 -2.46 -2.65
C SER A 290 21.35 -1.84 -4.01
N TYR A 291 22.15 -0.87 -4.43
CA TYR A 291 22.00 -0.25 -5.74
C TYR A 291 22.27 -1.24 -6.88
N ALA A 292 23.26 -2.12 -6.75
CA ALA A 292 23.59 -3.14 -7.74
C ALA A 292 22.49 -4.20 -7.94
N ARG A 293 21.64 -4.42 -6.94
CA ARG A 293 20.52 -5.38 -6.98
C ARG A 293 19.26 -4.89 -7.71
N ARG A 294 19.22 -3.61 -8.09
CA ARG A 294 18.06 -3.06 -8.81
C ARG A 294 17.83 -3.81 -10.12
N SER A 295 16.57 -3.87 -10.54
CA SER A 295 16.23 -4.32 -11.88
C SER A 295 16.85 -3.37 -12.92
N LYS A 296 17.41 -3.97 -13.98
CA LYS A 296 17.96 -3.22 -15.12
C LYS A 296 16.86 -2.80 -16.11
N THR A 297 15.68 -3.40 -16.00
CA THR A 297 14.55 -3.07 -16.86
C THR A 297 13.76 -1.93 -16.23
N ALA A 298 13.35 -0.95 -17.06
CA ALA A 298 12.50 0.15 -16.62
C ALA A 298 11.05 -0.27 -16.34
N THR A 299 10.68 -1.51 -16.64
CA THR A 299 9.35 -2.06 -16.42
C THR A 299 9.18 -2.47 -14.96
N PRO A 300 8.02 -2.18 -14.35
CA PRO A 300 7.69 -2.69 -13.02
C PRO A 300 7.88 -4.20 -12.95
N VAL A 301 8.51 -4.67 -11.87
CA VAL A 301 8.73 -6.10 -11.67
C VAL A 301 7.40 -6.77 -11.35
N VAL A 302 6.99 -7.73 -12.18
CA VAL A 302 5.83 -8.58 -11.89
C VAL A 302 6.31 -9.67 -10.94
N HIS A 303 5.83 -9.64 -9.71
CA HIS A 303 6.17 -10.63 -8.71
C HIS A 303 5.12 -11.74 -8.67
N ASP A 304 5.52 -12.94 -9.08
CA ASP A 304 4.73 -14.15 -8.89
C ASP A 304 4.98 -14.69 -7.47
N GLY A 305 4.00 -14.49 -6.58
CA GLY A 305 3.99 -15.15 -5.27
C GLY A 305 3.79 -14.24 -4.05
N GLY A 306 4.34 -14.68 -2.91
CA GLY A 306 4.36 -13.93 -1.66
C GLY A 306 5.54 -12.96 -1.61
N TYR A 307 5.50 -12.01 -0.66
CA TYR A 307 6.59 -11.04 -0.48
C TYR A 307 7.85 -11.76 0.03
N ARG A 308 8.99 -11.49 -0.60
CA ARG A 308 10.31 -12.00 -0.22
C ARG A 308 11.33 -10.87 -0.28
N PRO A 309 11.32 -9.93 0.69
CA PRO A 309 12.15 -8.73 0.62
C PRO A 309 13.65 -8.97 0.39
N TRP A 310 14.17 -10.12 0.80
CA TRP A 310 15.58 -10.48 0.61
C TRP A 310 15.92 -10.96 -0.81
N SER A 311 14.96 -11.43 -1.60
CA SER A 311 15.18 -11.96 -2.96
C SER A 311 14.49 -11.15 -4.05
N ASP A 312 13.43 -10.43 -3.72
CA ASP A 312 12.65 -9.64 -4.66
C ASP A 312 13.51 -8.57 -5.35
N GLU A 313 13.32 -8.44 -6.66
CA GLU A 313 13.89 -7.36 -7.46
C GLU A 313 13.09 -6.07 -7.28
N TYR A 314 13.70 -4.93 -7.59
CA TYR A 314 13.03 -3.63 -7.54
C TYR A 314 13.59 -2.69 -8.59
N ALA A 315 12.72 -1.94 -9.25
CA ALA A 315 13.13 -0.85 -10.13
C ALA A 315 13.54 0.39 -9.32
N LEU A 316 14.43 1.21 -9.88
CA LEU A 316 14.81 2.51 -9.32
C LEU A 316 14.77 3.59 -10.42
N PRO A 317 14.33 4.83 -10.11
CA PRO A 317 13.85 5.28 -8.80
C PRO A 317 12.46 4.71 -8.47
N LEU A 318 12.14 4.55 -7.18
CA LEU A 318 10.76 4.21 -6.77
C LEU A 318 9.83 5.40 -7.01
N HIS A 319 8.62 5.13 -7.51
CA HIS A 319 7.60 6.13 -7.79
C HIS A 319 6.19 5.61 -7.48
N VAL A 320 5.16 6.41 -7.76
CA VAL A 320 3.74 6.07 -7.49
C VAL A 320 3.24 4.78 -8.15
N TYR A 321 3.94 4.27 -9.16
CA TYR A 321 3.58 3.01 -9.84
C TYR A 321 4.45 1.82 -9.40
N SER A 322 5.46 2.06 -8.56
CA SER A 322 6.20 0.99 -7.92
C SER A 322 5.29 0.23 -6.95
N SER A 323 5.55 -1.06 -6.81
CA SER A 323 4.82 -1.88 -5.85
C SER A 323 5.37 -1.70 -4.45
N LEU A 324 4.54 -1.98 -3.44
CA LEU A 324 4.98 -2.02 -2.05
C LEU A 324 5.97 -3.18 -1.79
N GLN A 325 5.97 -4.20 -2.66
CA GLN A 325 6.93 -5.31 -2.63
C GLN A 325 8.33 -4.83 -3.03
N GLU A 326 8.43 -4.04 -4.10
CA GLU A 326 9.70 -3.41 -4.52
C GLU A 326 10.25 -2.49 -3.42
N ALA A 327 9.36 -1.74 -2.76
CA ALA A 327 9.73 -0.87 -1.65
C ALA A 327 10.25 -1.65 -0.45
N ALA A 328 9.56 -2.75 -0.08
CA ALA A 328 9.98 -3.64 0.98
C ALA A 328 11.34 -4.28 0.67
N ALA A 329 11.56 -4.67 -0.59
CA ALA A 329 12.84 -5.21 -1.04
C ALA A 329 13.97 -4.19 -0.95
N LEU A 330 13.77 -2.95 -1.41
CA LEU A 330 14.74 -1.87 -1.26
C LEU A 330 15.02 -1.59 0.23
N GLY A 331 13.98 -1.46 1.05
CA GLY A 331 14.10 -1.19 2.48
C GLY A 331 14.86 -2.29 3.23
N TRP A 332 14.62 -3.55 2.88
CA TRP A 332 15.38 -4.67 3.43
C TRP A 332 16.85 -4.61 3.01
N ASN A 333 17.13 -4.42 1.72
CA ASN A 333 18.50 -4.41 1.19
C ASN A 333 19.36 -3.28 1.76
N MET A 334 18.83 -2.06 1.80
CA MET A 334 19.53 -0.91 2.37
C MET A 334 19.83 -1.13 3.85
N THR A 335 18.85 -1.64 4.60
CA THR A 335 19.03 -1.88 6.04
C THR A 335 20.01 -3.02 6.31
N ASP A 336 19.97 -4.11 5.55
CA ASP A 336 20.91 -5.24 5.68
C ASP A 336 22.34 -4.82 5.32
N GLU A 337 22.51 -4.03 4.26
CA GLU A 337 23.82 -3.48 3.88
C GLU A 337 24.38 -2.56 4.97
N TRP A 338 23.55 -1.68 5.53
CA TRP A 338 23.94 -0.83 6.66
C TRP A 338 24.34 -1.65 7.90
N ILE A 339 23.49 -2.59 8.34
CA ILE A 339 23.77 -3.47 9.49
C ILE A 339 25.11 -4.18 9.33
N ARG A 340 25.38 -4.71 8.14
CA ARG A 340 26.66 -5.38 7.83
C ARG A 340 27.84 -4.40 7.80
N GLY A 341 27.63 -3.19 7.28
CA GLY A 341 28.63 -2.13 7.28
C GLY A 341 29.07 -1.72 8.68
N GLU A 342 28.13 -1.68 9.63
CA GLU A 342 28.37 -1.41 11.05
C GLU A 342 28.87 -2.63 11.84
N GLY A 343 28.95 -3.83 11.22
CA GLY A 343 29.33 -5.07 11.91
C GLY A 343 28.31 -5.55 12.94
N LEU A 344 27.04 -5.12 12.83
CA LEU A 344 25.98 -5.50 13.74
C LEU A 344 25.53 -6.94 13.51
N LYS A 345 25.43 -7.73 14.58
CA LYS A 345 24.87 -9.07 14.53
C LYS A 345 23.35 -8.99 14.69
N TYR A 346 22.63 -9.11 13.58
CA TYR A 346 21.17 -9.04 13.56
C TYR A 346 20.55 -10.21 12.79
N GLU A 347 19.56 -10.87 13.38
CA GLU A 347 18.82 -11.97 12.76
C GLU A 347 17.47 -11.48 12.22
N TRP A 348 17.32 -11.51 10.90
CA TRP A 348 16.11 -11.08 10.21
C TRP A 348 14.95 -12.07 10.40
N ALA A 349 13.84 -11.59 10.96
CA ALA A 349 12.58 -12.32 11.01
C ALA A 349 12.09 -12.68 9.60
N CYS A 350 12.17 -11.71 8.68
CA CYS A 350 11.70 -11.91 7.31
C CYS A 350 12.38 -13.08 6.58
N ARG A 351 13.58 -13.50 6.99
CA ARG A 351 14.28 -14.65 6.40
C ARG A 351 13.86 -15.99 7.00
N ALA A 352 13.35 -16.01 8.23
CA ALA A 352 13.04 -17.26 8.94
C ALA A 352 11.82 -18.00 8.38
N LEU A 353 10.93 -17.30 7.66
CA LEU A 353 9.69 -17.85 7.08
C LEU A 353 9.75 -18.05 5.55
N ALA A 354 10.92 -17.82 4.96
CA ALA A 354 11.25 -18.02 3.55
C ALA A 354 11.39 -19.49 3.20
#